data_AF-A0A1R3JNC7-F1
#
_entry.id   AF-A0A1R3JNC7-F1
#
_cell.length_a   1.000
_cell.length_b   1.000
_cell.length_c   1.000
_cell.angle_alpha   90.00
_cell.angle_beta   90.00
_cell.angle_gamma   90.00
#
_symmetry.space_group_name_H-M   'P 1'
#
loop_
_entity.id
_entity.type
_entity.pdbx_description
1 polymer ?
#
loop_
_entity_poly.entity_id
_entity_poly.type
_entity_poly.pdbx_seq_one_letter_code
_entity_poly.pdbx_strand_id
1 'polypeptide(L)'
;MGNYSSLCFVFLLCLLASTSAQQCGNQAGGRTCANNLCCSQFGYCGNTEDYCSPSKGCQSNCWGGGGGGGGGGESATNVRATYHFYNPAQNGWNLNAVSAYCSTWDANKPLAWRQKYGWTAFCGPVGPRGQASCGKCLRVTNRATRAQAIVRIVDQCSNGGLDLDVSVFNQIDTDGRGYQQGHLMVDYQFVNCGD
;
A
#
# COMPACT_ATOMS: atom_id res chain seq x y z
N MET A 1 11.02 58.17 -44.32
CA MET A 1 9.78 58.12 -43.53
C MET A 1 8.89 57.06 -44.19
N GLY A 2 8.44 55.97 -43.58
CA GLY A 2 8.48 55.56 -42.18
C GLY A 2 8.35 54.03 -42.03
N ASN A 3 8.58 53.60 -40.80
CA ASN A 3 8.72 52.23 -40.29
C ASN A 3 7.37 51.56 -40.01
N TYR A 4 7.29 50.24 -40.22
CA TYR A 4 6.42 49.31 -39.47
C TYR A 4 7.08 47.91 -39.42
N SER A 5 8.28 47.79 -38.85
CA SER A 5 8.41 47.15 -37.54
C SER A 5 7.14 47.24 -36.69
N SER A 6 6.64 46.08 -36.22
CA SER A 6 5.54 45.96 -35.24
C SER A 6 4.12 45.94 -35.83
N LEU A 7 3.68 44.77 -36.29
CA LEU A 7 2.34 44.26 -35.95
C LEU A 7 2.30 42.72 -36.09
N CYS A 8 2.60 42.07 -34.96
CA CYS A 8 2.22 40.69 -34.58
C CYS A 8 2.83 39.53 -35.39
N PHE A 9 3.94 38.85 -35.04
CA PHE A 9 4.55 38.54 -33.73
C PHE A 9 3.59 38.16 -32.59
N VAL A 10 2.33 37.77 -32.89
CA VAL A 10 1.35 37.29 -31.89
C VAL A 10 0.74 35.94 -32.30
N PHE A 11 1.54 35.05 -32.89
CA PHE A 11 1.32 33.60 -32.78
C PHE A 11 2.63 32.84 -32.56
N LEU A 12 3.62 33.54 -32.01
CA LEU A 12 4.84 32.96 -31.45
C LEU A 12 4.64 32.89 -29.94
N LEU A 13 3.86 31.91 -29.45
CA LEU A 13 3.80 31.45 -28.05
C LEU A 13 2.68 30.41 -27.82
N CYS A 14 2.65 29.32 -28.60
CA CYS A 14 2.18 28.07 -27.99
C CYS A 14 3.33 27.58 -27.12
N LEU A 15 3.25 28.00 -25.85
CA LEU A 15 4.08 27.58 -24.73
C LEU A 15 4.46 26.11 -24.86
N LEU A 16 5.70 25.86 -25.26
CA LEU A 16 6.38 24.61 -24.92
C LEU A 16 6.60 24.63 -23.41
N ALA A 17 5.52 24.36 -22.67
CA ALA A 17 5.63 23.89 -21.31
C ALA A 17 6.37 22.55 -21.42
N SER A 18 7.70 22.64 -21.31
CA SER A 18 8.56 21.47 -21.17
C SER A 18 8.26 20.92 -19.78
N THR A 19 7.18 20.18 -19.65
CA THR A 19 6.95 19.34 -18.48
C THR A 19 8.04 18.29 -18.54
N SER A 20 9.13 18.52 -17.80
CA SER A 20 10.18 17.52 -17.64
C SER A 20 9.56 16.36 -16.86
N ALA A 21 8.97 15.41 -17.58
CA ALA A 21 8.54 14.16 -16.98
C ALA A 21 9.81 13.47 -16.47
N GLN A 22 9.84 13.15 -15.18
CA GLN A 22 10.98 12.50 -14.55
C GLN A 22 11.26 11.18 -15.30
N GLN A 23 12.49 11.04 -15.80
CA GLN A 23 12.91 9.85 -16.53
C GLN A 23 13.29 8.73 -15.57
N CYS A 24 12.96 7.50 -15.94
CA CYS A 24 13.18 6.29 -15.15
C CYS A 24 13.44 5.07 -16.03
N GLY A 25 13.74 3.93 -15.41
CA GLY A 25 13.87 2.65 -16.10
C GLY A 25 15.16 2.53 -16.89
N ASN A 26 15.20 1.59 -17.83
CA ASN A 26 16.38 1.29 -18.65
C ASN A 26 16.84 2.53 -19.46
N GLN A 27 15.89 3.39 -19.83
CA GLN A 27 16.12 4.66 -20.54
C GLN A 27 16.93 5.66 -19.70
N ALA A 28 16.90 5.52 -18.38
CA ALA A 28 17.57 6.40 -17.42
C ALA A 28 18.62 5.66 -16.58
N GLY A 29 19.23 4.59 -17.13
CA GLY A 29 20.25 3.82 -16.44
C GLY A 29 19.74 3.07 -15.21
N GLY A 30 18.48 2.63 -15.23
CA GLY A 30 17.84 1.91 -14.12
C GLY A 30 17.32 2.79 -13.00
N ARG A 31 17.26 4.12 -13.19
CA ARG A 31 16.77 5.05 -12.17
C ARG A 31 15.28 4.81 -11.87
N THR A 32 14.92 4.85 -10.59
CA THR A 32 13.53 4.76 -10.15
C THR A 32 12.89 6.14 -10.02
N CYS A 33 11.56 6.16 -10.03
CA CYS A 33 10.79 7.39 -9.86
C CYS A 33 10.75 7.85 -8.41
N ALA A 34 10.70 9.18 -8.21
CA ALA A 34 10.42 9.75 -6.90
C ALA A 34 8.97 9.49 -6.47
N ASN A 35 8.70 9.63 -5.17
CA ASN A 35 7.36 9.47 -4.58
C ASN A 35 6.68 8.12 -4.90
N ASN A 36 7.46 7.06 -5.11
CA ASN A 36 6.98 5.72 -5.45
C ASN A 36 6.09 5.66 -6.70
N LEU A 37 6.24 6.62 -7.62
CA LEU A 37 5.55 6.55 -8.91
C LEU A 37 6.03 5.34 -9.72
N CYS A 38 5.15 4.83 -10.57
CA CYS A 38 5.45 3.75 -11.48
C CYS A 38 6.29 4.25 -12.64
N CYS A 39 7.26 3.44 -13.07
CA CYS A 39 8.00 3.70 -14.28
C CYS A 39 7.33 2.97 -15.45
N SER A 40 6.76 3.72 -16.39
CA SER A 40 6.13 3.15 -17.58
C SER A 40 7.15 2.40 -18.45
N GLN A 41 6.68 1.61 -19.41
CA GLN A 41 7.54 1.00 -20.44
C GLN A 41 8.36 2.03 -21.22
N PHE A 42 7.91 3.28 -21.27
CA PHE A 42 8.55 4.38 -22.00
C PHE A 42 9.58 5.16 -21.18
N GLY A 43 9.78 4.79 -19.91
CA GLY A 43 10.77 5.42 -19.04
C GLY A 43 10.31 6.75 -18.44
N TYR A 44 9.00 6.89 -18.20
CA TYR A 44 8.42 8.06 -17.55
C TYR A 44 7.71 7.68 -16.26
N CYS A 45 7.78 8.57 -15.28
CA CYS A 45 7.13 8.41 -13.98
C CYS A 45 5.67 8.84 -14.01
N GLY A 46 4.79 8.02 -13.44
CA GLY A 46 3.37 8.32 -13.31
C GLY A 46 2.63 7.30 -12.44
N ASN A 47 1.33 7.50 -12.24
CA ASN A 47 0.51 6.68 -11.34
C ASN A 47 -0.77 6.13 -12.00
N THR A 48 -0.93 6.26 -13.32
CA THR A 48 -2.06 5.69 -14.05
C THR A 48 -1.73 4.29 -14.54
N GLU A 49 -2.73 3.57 -15.03
CA GLU A 49 -2.59 2.21 -15.54
C GLU A 49 -1.47 2.08 -16.60
N ASP A 50 -1.32 3.06 -17.49
CA ASP A 50 -0.27 3.06 -18.53
C ASP A 50 1.15 3.08 -17.98
N TYR A 51 1.31 3.55 -16.75
CA TYR A 51 2.58 3.62 -16.05
C TYR A 51 2.78 2.43 -15.13
N CYS A 52 1.70 2.00 -14.47
CA CYS A 52 1.76 1.05 -13.37
C CYS A 52 1.44 -0.39 -13.76
N SER A 53 0.72 -0.64 -14.87
CA SER A 53 0.31 -1.99 -15.21
C SER A 53 1.50 -2.83 -15.72
N PRO A 54 1.77 -4.01 -15.13
CA PRO A 54 2.75 -4.95 -15.67
C PRO A 54 2.41 -5.37 -17.10
N SER A 55 1.12 -5.50 -17.44
CA SER A 55 0.67 -5.84 -18.80
C SER A 55 0.94 -4.74 -19.82
N LYS A 56 1.18 -3.49 -19.35
CA LYS A 56 1.59 -2.35 -20.18
C LYS A 56 3.10 -2.07 -20.08
N GLY A 57 3.88 -3.06 -19.65
CA GLY A 57 5.34 -3.03 -19.65
C GLY A 57 5.96 -2.11 -18.58
N CYS A 58 5.26 -1.89 -17.46
CA CYS A 58 5.85 -1.17 -16.35
C CYS A 58 7.22 -1.76 -15.94
N GLN A 59 8.20 -0.88 -15.72
CA GLN A 59 9.59 -1.23 -15.45
C GLN A 59 9.93 -1.26 -13.95
N SER A 60 9.30 -0.40 -13.13
CA SER A 60 9.54 -0.35 -11.68
C SER A 60 8.34 0.23 -10.93
N ASN A 61 8.16 -0.15 -9.66
CA ASN A 61 7.01 0.23 -8.82
C ASN A 61 5.65 -0.15 -9.42
N CYS A 62 5.60 -1.27 -10.15
CA CYS A 62 4.42 -1.71 -10.89
C CYS A 62 3.32 -2.25 -9.97
N TRP A 63 2.07 -2.14 -10.40
CA TRP A 63 0.93 -2.75 -9.73
C TRP A 63 1.00 -4.27 -9.85
N GLY A 64 1.21 -4.96 -8.74
CA GLY A 64 1.12 -6.42 -8.70
C GLY A 64 2.33 -7.19 -9.25
N GLY A 65 3.47 -6.53 -9.53
CA GLY A 65 4.70 -7.19 -9.98
C GLY A 65 5.92 -6.70 -9.18
N GLY A 66 6.54 -7.60 -8.41
CA GLY A 66 7.71 -7.29 -7.59
C GLY A 66 9.05 -7.38 -8.35
N GLY A 67 10.01 -6.54 -7.92
CA GLY A 67 11.45 -6.59 -8.23
C GLY A 67 11.93 -5.41 -9.08
N GLY A 68 12.96 -4.62 -8.73
CA GLY A 68 13.89 -4.55 -7.59
C GLY A 68 14.64 -3.20 -7.67
N GLY A 69 15.35 -2.67 -6.67
CA GLY A 69 15.73 -3.19 -5.37
C GLY A 69 15.99 -2.05 -4.38
N GLY A 70 15.86 -2.36 -3.10
CA GLY A 70 16.00 -1.40 -2.00
C GLY A 70 15.15 -1.72 -0.76
N GLY A 71 15.03 -2.99 -0.39
CA GLY A 71 14.83 -3.44 1.00
C GLY A 71 13.75 -2.74 1.84
N GLY A 72 12.48 -2.85 1.46
CA GLY A 72 11.39 -2.44 2.34
C GLY A 72 10.08 -2.25 1.58
N GLY A 73 9.22 -3.27 1.48
CA GLY A 73 7.80 -2.97 1.17
C GLY A 73 7.31 -1.86 2.09
N GLU A 74 6.40 -1.00 1.61
CA GLU A 74 5.90 0.18 2.32
C GLU A 74 5.76 -0.09 3.83
N SER A 75 6.32 0.78 4.65
CA SER A 75 6.45 0.51 6.08
C SER A 75 6.30 1.77 6.89
N ALA A 76 5.78 1.61 8.11
CA ALA A 76 5.80 2.67 9.10
C ALA A 76 6.15 2.10 10.47
N THR A 77 6.80 2.94 11.27
CA THR A 77 7.20 2.63 12.63
C THR A 77 6.38 3.43 13.63
N ASN A 78 6.32 2.95 14.87
CA ASN A 78 5.62 3.65 15.95
C ASN A 78 4.14 3.93 15.64
N VAL A 79 3.45 2.92 15.13
CA VAL A 79 2.04 2.98 14.74
C VAL A 79 1.21 2.35 15.83
N ARG A 80 0.08 2.97 16.17
CA ARG A 80 -0.89 2.43 17.12
C ARG A 80 -1.65 1.28 16.46
N ALA A 81 -1.67 0.12 17.11
CA ALA A 81 -2.52 -1.02 16.75
C ALA A 81 -3.52 -1.27 17.88
N THR A 82 -4.81 -1.12 17.60
CA THR A 82 -5.88 -1.56 18.51
C THR A 82 -6.28 -2.99 18.19
N TYR A 83 -7.33 -3.48 18.85
CA TYR A 83 -7.93 -4.75 18.53
C TYR A 83 -9.44 -4.64 18.30
N HIS A 84 -9.93 -5.55 17.46
CA HIS A 84 -11.33 -5.77 17.16
C HIS A 84 -11.65 -7.28 17.29
N PHE A 85 -12.90 -7.60 17.60
CA PHE A 85 -13.37 -8.99 17.74
C PHE A 85 -13.94 -9.50 16.41
N TYR A 86 -13.09 -9.62 15.38
CA TYR A 86 -13.52 -10.24 14.11
C TYR A 86 -13.82 -11.74 14.30
N ASN A 87 -13.06 -12.40 15.19
CA ASN A 87 -13.18 -13.82 15.51
C ASN A 87 -13.26 -14.69 14.24
N PRO A 88 -12.30 -14.57 13.29
CA PRO A 88 -12.45 -15.11 11.95
C PRO A 88 -12.64 -16.62 11.95
N ALA A 89 -11.96 -17.36 12.83
CA ALA A 89 -12.15 -18.81 12.95
C ALA A 89 -13.58 -19.21 13.35
N GLN A 90 -14.23 -18.45 14.26
CA GLN A 90 -15.61 -18.71 14.69
C GLN A 90 -16.61 -18.41 13.56
N ASN A 91 -16.29 -17.43 12.72
CA ASN A 91 -17.10 -17.02 11.58
C ASN A 91 -16.75 -17.77 10.27
N GLY A 92 -16.02 -18.89 10.34
CA GLY A 92 -15.64 -19.69 9.16
C GLY A 92 -14.78 -18.92 8.15
N TRP A 93 -14.02 -17.95 8.65
CA TRP A 93 -13.22 -16.99 7.88
C TRP A 93 -14.05 -16.23 6.83
N ASN A 94 -15.35 -16.03 7.07
CA ASN A 94 -16.26 -15.38 6.14
C ASN A 94 -16.23 -13.85 6.31
N LEU A 95 -15.70 -13.14 5.31
CA LEU A 95 -15.59 -11.67 5.35
C LEU A 95 -16.96 -10.98 5.40
N ASN A 96 -18.00 -11.57 4.79
CA ASN A 96 -19.35 -11.03 4.83
C ASN A 96 -19.96 -11.11 6.25
N ALA A 97 -19.63 -12.15 7.01
CA ALA A 97 -20.20 -12.36 8.34
C ALA A 97 -19.75 -11.29 9.35
N VAL A 98 -18.60 -10.67 9.11
CA VAL A 98 -18.06 -9.59 9.96
C VAL A 98 -18.23 -8.22 9.30
N SER A 99 -18.96 -8.13 8.19
CA SER A 99 -19.14 -6.89 7.42
C SER A 99 -17.81 -6.20 7.07
N ALA A 100 -16.76 -6.98 6.77
CA ALA A 100 -15.45 -6.41 6.46
C ALA A 100 -15.54 -5.56 5.19
N TYR A 101 -14.91 -4.39 5.15
CA TYR A 101 -14.93 -3.52 3.98
C TYR A 101 -14.46 -4.24 2.70
N CYS A 102 -13.46 -5.13 2.79
CA CYS A 102 -12.94 -5.85 1.62
C CYS A 102 -13.84 -7.00 1.14
N SER A 103 -14.95 -7.30 1.85
CA SER A 103 -15.87 -8.40 1.49
C SER A 103 -16.39 -8.30 0.05
N THR A 104 -16.59 -7.09 -0.48
CA THR A 104 -17.02 -6.85 -1.86
C THR A 104 -16.14 -7.53 -2.90
N TRP A 105 -14.82 -7.64 -2.65
CA TRP A 105 -13.86 -8.16 -3.62
C TRP A 105 -13.23 -9.49 -3.18
N ASP A 106 -13.08 -9.70 -1.87
CA ASP A 106 -12.28 -10.79 -1.34
C ASP A 106 -13.10 -11.93 -0.69
N ALA A 107 -14.42 -11.76 -0.50
CA ALA A 107 -15.23 -12.76 0.20
C ALA A 107 -15.27 -14.13 -0.50
N ASN A 108 -15.20 -14.14 -1.83
CA ASN A 108 -15.25 -15.37 -2.64
C ASN A 108 -13.89 -16.05 -2.83
N LYS A 109 -12.82 -15.52 -2.21
CA LYS A 109 -11.50 -16.16 -2.29
C LYS A 109 -11.52 -17.53 -1.58
N PRO A 110 -10.65 -18.48 -1.99
CA PRO A 110 -10.59 -19.81 -1.39
C PRO A 110 -10.43 -19.74 0.13
N LEU A 111 -11.01 -20.71 0.85
CA LEU A 111 -10.89 -20.77 2.31
C LEU A 111 -9.42 -20.77 2.74
N ALA A 112 -8.56 -21.50 2.03
CA ALA A 112 -7.12 -21.53 2.27
C ALA A 112 -6.48 -20.13 2.23
N TRP A 113 -6.93 -19.25 1.32
CA TRP A 113 -6.45 -17.87 1.23
C TRP A 113 -6.94 -17.02 2.41
N ARG A 114 -8.23 -17.17 2.76
CA ARG A 114 -8.90 -16.40 3.83
C ARG A 114 -8.35 -16.75 5.20
N GLN A 115 -7.98 -18.02 5.42
CA GLN A 115 -7.48 -18.54 6.69
C GLN A 115 -5.96 -18.59 6.84
N LYS A 116 -5.21 -18.17 5.83
CA LYS A 116 -3.74 -18.27 5.82
C LYS A 116 -3.08 -17.42 6.91
N TYR A 117 -3.64 -16.24 7.16
CA TYR A 117 -3.12 -15.25 8.10
C TYR A 117 -4.27 -14.66 8.92
N GLY A 118 -3.97 -14.20 10.13
CA GLY A 118 -4.92 -13.45 10.95
C GLY A 118 -5.33 -12.14 10.28
N TRP A 119 -6.47 -11.58 10.71
CA TRP A 119 -7.09 -10.43 10.04
C TRP A 119 -6.76 -9.10 10.71
N THR A 120 -6.80 -8.03 9.92
CA THR A 120 -6.70 -6.66 10.43
C THR A 120 -7.45 -5.66 9.54
N ALA A 121 -7.92 -4.56 10.15
CA ALA A 121 -8.19 -3.32 9.44
C ALA A 121 -6.92 -2.48 9.28
N PHE A 122 -6.82 -1.76 8.16
CA PHE A 122 -5.67 -0.89 7.89
C PHE A 122 -6.07 0.53 7.55
N CYS A 123 -5.40 1.48 8.20
CA CYS A 123 -5.48 2.90 7.92
C CYS A 123 -4.18 3.62 8.31
N GLY A 124 -3.06 2.88 8.25
CA GLY A 124 -1.75 3.36 8.64
C GLY A 124 -1.26 4.55 7.81
N PRO A 125 -0.21 5.25 8.26
CA PRO A 125 0.26 6.49 7.64
C PRO A 125 0.96 6.27 6.28
N VAL A 126 1.44 5.06 5.98
CA VAL A 126 2.21 4.73 4.78
C VAL A 126 1.63 3.48 4.12
N GLY A 127 1.31 3.57 2.84
CA GLY A 127 0.75 2.47 2.06
C GLY A 127 -0.63 2.77 1.49
N PRO A 128 -1.15 1.86 0.65
CA PRO A 128 -2.46 2.01 0.02
C PRO A 128 -3.58 1.99 1.06
N ARG A 129 -4.72 2.60 0.73
CA ARG A 129 -5.92 2.61 1.56
C ARG A 129 -7.15 2.15 0.77
N GLY A 130 -8.20 1.81 1.50
CA GLY A 130 -9.47 1.34 0.93
C GLY A 130 -9.26 0.09 0.08
N GLN A 131 -9.91 0.05 -1.09
CA GLN A 131 -9.86 -1.12 -1.97
C GLN A 131 -8.43 -1.54 -2.35
N ALA A 132 -7.51 -0.57 -2.53
CA ALA A 132 -6.14 -0.86 -2.94
C ALA A 132 -5.31 -1.59 -1.87
N SER A 133 -5.74 -1.58 -0.61
CA SER A 133 -5.13 -2.35 0.47
C SER A 133 -5.74 -3.73 0.69
N CYS A 134 -6.93 -3.99 0.15
CA CYS A 134 -7.65 -5.24 0.37
C CYS A 134 -6.84 -6.46 -0.06
N GLY A 135 -6.75 -7.44 0.83
CA GLY A 135 -6.07 -8.71 0.61
C GLY A 135 -4.55 -8.65 0.72
N LYS A 136 -3.93 -7.47 0.87
CA LYS A 136 -2.48 -7.33 1.09
C LYS A 136 -2.09 -7.82 2.49
N CYS A 137 -0.82 -8.18 2.65
CA CYS A 137 -0.28 -8.68 3.92
C CYS A 137 0.70 -7.71 4.56
N LEU A 138 0.66 -7.65 5.89
CA LEU A 138 1.59 -6.89 6.71
C LEU A 138 2.34 -7.83 7.63
N ARG A 139 3.67 -7.66 7.72
CA ARG A 139 4.43 -8.14 8.88
C ARG A 139 4.34 -7.07 9.96
N VAL A 140 3.69 -7.40 11.07
CA VAL A 140 3.50 -6.51 12.23
C VAL A 140 4.44 -6.95 13.34
N THR A 141 5.15 -5.99 13.92
CA THR A 141 6.15 -6.21 14.98
C THR A 141 5.79 -5.39 16.20
N ASN A 142 5.56 -6.03 17.35
CA ASN A 142 5.44 -5.34 18.62
C ASN A 142 6.79 -4.68 18.97
N ARG A 143 6.80 -3.36 19.18
CA ARG A 143 8.05 -2.63 19.45
C ARG A 143 8.66 -2.96 20.81
N ALA A 144 7.83 -3.28 21.80
CA ALA A 144 8.26 -3.57 23.16
C ALA A 144 8.90 -4.95 23.26
N THR A 145 8.26 -5.97 22.68
CA THR A 145 8.65 -7.38 22.87
C THR A 145 9.31 -8.01 21.66
N ARG A 146 9.26 -7.34 20.50
CA ARG A 146 9.71 -7.86 19.19
C ARG A 146 8.95 -9.08 18.70
N ALA A 147 7.85 -9.46 19.34
CA ALA A 147 6.93 -10.46 18.82
C ALA A 147 6.37 -10.01 17.46
N GLN A 148 6.20 -10.96 16.54
CA GLN A 148 5.78 -10.69 15.17
C GLN A 148 4.64 -11.60 14.73
N ALA A 149 3.81 -11.08 13.84
CA ALA A 149 2.82 -11.84 13.09
C ALA A 149 2.71 -11.30 11.66
N ILE A 150 2.33 -12.17 10.72
CA ILE A 150 1.86 -11.74 9.41
C ILE A 150 0.33 -11.73 9.45
N VAL A 151 -0.25 -10.62 9.01
CA VAL A 151 -1.70 -10.41 8.96
C VAL A 151 -2.13 -10.04 7.57
N ARG A 152 -3.39 -10.31 7.26
CA ARG A 152 -4.06 -9.90 6.04
C ARG A 152 -5.00 -8.72 6.31
N ILE A 153 -4.92 -7.71 5.46
CA ILE A 153 -5.82 -6.56 5.49
C ILE A 153 -7.15 -7.00 4.87
N VAL A 154 -8.20 -6.97 5.68
CA VAL A 154 -9.58 -7.32 5.26
C VAL A 154 -10.56 -6.18 5.44
N ASP A 155 -10.12 -5.09 6.07
CA ASP A 155 -10.98 -3.99 6.45
C ASP A 155 -10.24 -2.65 6.50
N GLN A 156 -10.98 -1.57 6.71
CA GLN A 156 -10.44 -0.21 6.85
C GLN A 156 -10.76 0.36 8.22
N CYS A 157 -9.91 1.28 8.70
CA CYS A 157 -10.10 1.95 9.99
C CYS A 157 -9.92 3.47 9.88
N SER A 158 -10.09 4.18 10.99
CA SER A 158 -9.90 5.64 11.09
C SER A 158 -8.92 6.07 12.19
N ASN A 159 -8.30 5.12 12.89
CA ASN A 159 -7.38 5.39 14.02
C ASN A 159 -5.96 5.78 13.60
N GLY A 160 -5.69 5.90 12.29
CA GLY A 160 -4.37 6.22 11.74
C GLY A 160 -3.35 5.08 11.84
N GLY A 161 -3.79 3.85 12.08
CA GLY A 161 -2.92 2.70 12.32
C GLY A 161 -3.52 1.39 11.87
N LEU A 162 -3.57 0.42 12.79
CA LEU A 162 -4.12 -0.91 12.57
C LEU A 162 -5.23 -1.20 13.58
N ASP A 163 -6.16 -2.06 13.19
CA ASP A 163 -7.08 -2.71 14.10
C ASP A 163 -6.97 -4.23 13.92
N LEU A 164 -6.24 -4.90 14.81
CA LEU A 164 -5.94 -6.32 14.68
C LEU A 164 -7.13 -7.15 15.15
N ASP A 165 -7.36 -8.34 14.58
CA ASP A 165 -8.20 -9.30 15.30
C ASP A 165 -7.59 -9.61 16.67
N VAL A 166 -8.43 -9.73 17.70
CA VAL A 166 -8.01 -9.94 19.09
C VAL A 166 -7.07 -11.14 19.24
N SER A 167 -7.25 -12.20 18.43
CA SER A 167 -6.37 -13.37 18.49
C SER A 167 -4.94 -13.04 18.08
N VAL A 168 -4.77 -12.19 17.05
CA VAL A 168 -3.46 -11.72 16.60
C VAL A 168 -2.88 -10.72 17.58
N PHE A 169 -3.69 -9.79 18.08
CA PHE A 169 -3.27 -8.81 19.08
C PHE A 169 -2.65 -9.52 20.27
N ASN A 170 -3.36 -10.50 20.84
CA ASN A 170 -2.90 -11.28 21.98
C ASN A 170 -1.67 -12.14 21.65
N GLN A 171 -1.56 -12.65 20.41
CA GLN A 171 -0.38 -13.40 19.96
C GLN A 171 0.91 -12.55 20.04
N ILE A 172 0.83 -11.26 19.74
CA ILE A 172 2.00 -10.36 19.75
C ILE A 172 2.12 -9.49 21.01
N ASP A 173 1.09 -9.43 21.86
CA ASP A 173 1.11 -8.79 23.18
C ASP A 173 1.72 -9.70 24.26
N THR A 174 2.96 -10.13 24.05
CA THR A 174 3.60 -11.17 24.88
C THR A 174 3.97 -10.72 26.29
N ASP A 175 3.87 -9.43 26.61
CA ASP A 175 4.04 -8.89 27.96
C ASP A 175 2.73 -8.41 28.60
N GLY A 176 1.59 -8.55 27.89
CA GLY A 176 0.24 -8.21 28.35
C GLY A 176 -0.02 -6.72 28.54
N ARG A 177 0.94 -5.86 28.24
CA ARG A 177 0.83 -4.42 28.46
C ARG A 177 -0.07 -3.76 27.42
N GLY A 178 -0.10 -4.30 26.20
CA GLY A 178 -0.94 -3.79 25.13
C GLY A 178 -2.41 -3.88 25.49
N TYR A 179 -2.84 -5.02 26.02
CA TYR A 179 -4.21 -5.25 26.46
C TYR A 179 -4.61 -4.29 27.58
N GLN A 180 -3.73 -4.11 28.59
CA GLN A 180 -3.96 -3.16 29.69
C GLN A 180 -4.09 -1.70 29.21
N GLN A 181 -3.38 -1.34 28.14
CA GLN A 181 -3.40 0.00 27.55
C GLN A 181 -4.44 0.16 26.43
N GLY A 182 -5.15 -0.92 26.06
CA GLY A 182 -6.08 -0.96 24.94
C GLY A 182 -5.43 -0.80 23.55
N HIS A 183 -4.09 -0.87 23.44
CA HIS A 183 -3.37 -0.82 22.17
C HIS A 183 -1.90 -1.25 22.31
N LEU A 184 -1.31 -1.66 21.20
CA LEU A 184 0.13 -1.84 21.03
C LEU A 184 0.73 -0.69 20.22
N MET A 185 2.02 -0.42 20.45
CA MET A 185 2.84 0.34 19.52
C MET A 185 3.62 -0.66 18.66
N VAL A 186 3.36 -0.63 17.35
CA VAL A 186 3.89 -1.58 16.39
C VAL A 186 4.68 -0.89 15.28
N ASP A 187 5.59 -1.65 14.68
CA ASP A 187 6.12 -1.36 13.35
C ASP A 187 5.44 -2.32 12.36
N TYR A 188 5.10 -1.85 11.15
CA TYR A 188 4.61 -2.75 10.10
C TYR A 188 5.37 -2.57 8.80
N GLN A 189 5.32 -3.63 7.99
CA GLN A 189 5.85 -3.63 6.64
C GLN A 189 4.92 -4.42 5.73
N PHE A 190 4.58 -3.87 4.57
CA PHE A 190 3.93 -4.64 3.51
C PHE A 190 4.86 -5.76 3.02
N VAL A 191 4.33 -6.98 2.98
CA VAL A 191 5.06 -8.18 2.58
C VAL A 191 4.25 -8.99 1.57
N ASN A 192 4.94 -9.84 0.80
CA ASN A 192 4.27 -10.78 -0.08
C ASN A 192 3.53 -11.83 0.76
N CYS A 193 2.25 -12.04 0.47
CA CYS A 193 1.42 -13.06 1.11
C CYS A 193 1.80 -14.50 0.70
N GLY A 194 2.51 -14.69 -0.41
CA GLY A 194 2.85 -15.99 -0.99
C GLY A 194 1.63 -16.81 -1.41
N ASP A 195 0.55 -16.13 -1.81
CA ASP A 195 -0.73 -16.71 -2.21
C ASP A 195 -0.69 -17.39 -3.59
#